data_AF-A0A820H382-F1
#
_entry.id   AF-A0A820H382-F1
#
_cell.length_a   1.000
_cell.length_b   1.000
_cell.length_c   1.000
_cell.angle_alpha   90.00
_cell.angle_beta   90.00
_cell.angle_gamma   90.00
#
_symmetry.space_group_name_H-M   'P 1'
#
loop_
_entity.id
_entity.type
_entity.pdbx_description
1 polymer ?
#
loop_
_entity_poly.entity_id
_entity_poly.type
_entity_poly.pdbx_seq_one_letter_code
_entity_poly.pdbx_strand_id
1 'polypeptide(L)'
;AEIMDEQEVNDNSSEITSIFIDQLKQLNQNEYNPNLDNTLSSLNALIQHEQIKNEFIKQNGLEKFITFIRDGDPSKQSSKQLEDALKILWSCTFNNPEVLNKLKQDQNLMTHVNHLLEISRQNKDTTLEKAAEGLIWKVEKEEKFIEEQIAEAEKKKRKTQETGIEEEEEEEEEEEKEEEQKYDFMISYSWADIDLAHRISKYLT
;
A
#
# COMPACT_ATOMS: atom_id res chain seq x y z
N ALA A 1 -1.84 15.36 -28.35
CA ALA A 1 -2.31 14.49 -27.27
C ALA A 1 -3.64 15.08 -26.84
N GLU A 2 -4.73 14.35 -27.09
CA GLU A 2 -6.06 14.73 -26.62
C GLU A 2 -6.05 14.52 -25.10
N ILE A 3 -6.26 15.59 -24.35
CA ILE A 3 -6.28 15.53 -22.89
C ILE A 3 -7.63 14.89 -22.55
N MET A 4 -7.62 13.68 -22.01
CA MET A 4 -8.83 13.02 -21.53
C MET A 4 -9.44 13.89 -20.43
N ASP A 5 -10.74 14.18 -20.53
CA ASP A 5 -11.46 14.94 -19.52
C ASP A 5 -11.60 14.10 -18.23
N GLU A 6 -11.63 14.75 -17.07
CA GLU A 6 -11.67 14.09 -15.74
C GLU A 6 -12.82 13.08 -15.60
N GLN A 7 -13.95 13.34 -16.27
CA GLN A 7 -15.09 12.44 -16.29
C GLN A 7 -14.76 11.09 -16.95
N GLU A 8 -14.03 11.12 -18.06
CA GLU A 8 -13.64 9.92 -18.81
C GLU A 8 -12.58 9.10 -18.05
N VAL A 9 -11.67 9.78 -17.34
CA VAL A 9 -10.70 9.12 -16.45
C VAL A 9 -11.40 8.42 -15.29
N ASN A 10 -12.44 9.03 -14.72
CA ASN A 10 -13.22 8.44 -13.62
C ASN A 10 -14.06 7.24 -14.09
N ASP A 11 -14.71 7.33 -15.24
CA ASP A 11 -15.51 6.24 -15.81
C ASP A 11 -14.62 5.02 -16.12
N ASN A 12 -13.45 5.25 -16.73
CA ASN A 12 -12.47 4.20 -17.02
C ASN A 12 -11.93 3.55 -15.73
N SER A 13 -11.66 4.34 -14.69
CA SER A 13 -11.18 3.84 -13.39
C SER A 13 -12.24 2.95 -12.71
N SER A 14 -13.52 3.32 -12.82
CA SER A 14 -14.63 2.53 -12.27
C SER A 14 -14.84 1.22 -13.04
N GLU A 15 -14.73 1.24 -14.37
CA GLU A 15 -14.84 0.03 -15.19
C GLU A 15 -13.68 -0.94 -14.91
N ILE A 16 -12.43 -0.45 -14.90
CA ILE A 16 -11.24 -1.25 -14.59
C ILE A 16 -11.39 -1.91 -13.21
N THR A 17 -11.76 -1.13 -12.20
CA THR A 17 -11.94 -1.62 -10.83
C THR A 17 -13.06 -2.65 -10.74
N SER A 18 -14.16 -2.45 -11.44
CA SER A 18 -15.29 -3.39 -11.48
C SER A 18 -14.88 -4.74 -12.06
N ILE A 19 -14.08 -4.74 -13.15
CA ILE A 19 -13.55 -5.96 -13.75
C ILE A 19 -12.69 -6.72 -12.74
N PHE A 20 -11.80 -6.04 -12.04
CA PHE A 20 -10.98 -6.67 -11.00
C PHE A 20 -11.84 -7.24 -9.89
N ILE A 21 -12.79 -6.46 -9.36
CA ILE A 21 -13.67 -6.92 -8.26
C ILE A 21 -14.52 -8.13 -8.69
N ASP A 22 -14.96 -8.18 -9.94
CA ASP A 22 -15.68 -9.32 -10.52
C ASP A 22 -14.78 -10.55 -10.66
N GLN A 23 -13.55 -10.39 -11.13
CA GLN A 23 -12.56 -11.47 -11.16
C GLN A 23 -12.23 -11.96 -9.74
N LEU A 24 -12.19 -11.05 -8.77
CA LEU A 24 -11.96 -11.33 -7.36
C LEU A 24 -13.17 -11.97 -6.66
N LYS A 25 -14.37 -12.03 -7.26
CA LYS A 25 -15.46 -12.89 -6.75
C LYS A 25 -15.06 -14.37 -6.75
N GLN A 26 -14.05 -14.76 -7.53
CA GLN A 26 -13.48 -16.10 -7.55
C GLN A 26 -12.52 -16.37 -6.37
N LEU A 27 -12.12 -15.35 -5.59
CA LEU A 27 -11.23 -15.48 -4.41
C LEU A 27 -11.75 -16.46 -3.35
N ASN A 28 -13.07 -16.56 -3.20
CA ASN A 28 -13.70 -17.35 -2.13
C ASN A 28 -13.69 -18.87 -2.38
N GLN A 29 -13.05 -19.35 -3.47
CA GLN A 29 -13.10 -20.76 -3.85
C GLN A 29 -12.03 -21.64 -3.17
N ASN A 30 -11.14 -21.10 -2.32
CA ASN A 30 -10.16 -21.85 -1.51
C ASN A 30 -9.28 -22.85 -2.31
N GLU A 31 -9.16 -22.67 -3.62
CA GLU A 31 -8.31 -23.47 -4.51
C GLU A 31 -7.34 -22.57 -5.26
N TYR A 32 -6.15 -23.08 -5.53
CA TYR A 32 -5.15 -22.39 -6.34
C TYR A 32 -5.72 -22.08 -7.72
N ASN A 33 -5.81 -20.79 -8.07
CA ASN A 33 -6.26 -20.32 -9.36
C ASN A 33 -5.13 -19.54 -10.04
N PRO A 34 -4.53 -20.04 -11.15
CA PRO A 34 -3.45 -19.32 -11.84
C PRO A 34 -3.92 -17.99 -12.46
N ASN A 35 -5.21 -17.85 -12.76
CA ASN A 35 -5.76 -16.56 -13.21
C ASN A 35 -5.79 -15.54 -12.07
N LEU A 36 -5.87 -16.03 -10.83
CA LEU A 36 -5.81 -15.17 -9.66
C LEU A 36 -4.41 -14.59 -9.44
N ASP A 37 -3.34 -15.32 -9.76
CA ASP A 37 -1.97 -14.79 -9.69
C ASP A 37 -1.80 -13.55 -10.58
N ASN A 38 -2.31 -13.63 -11.81
CA ASN A 38 -2.21 -12.53 -12.76
C ASN A 38 -3.10 -11.35 -12.35
N THR A 39 -4.32 -11.64 -11.89
CA THR A 39 -5.25 -10.62 -11.36
C THR A 39 -4.62 -9.90 -10.16
N LEU A 40 -4.03 -10.68 -9.25
CA LEU A 40 -3.16 -10.31 -8.12
C LEU A 40 -2.17 -9.22 -8.49
N SER A 41 -1.25 -9.63 -9.35
CA SER A 41 -0.12 -8.80 -9.75
C SER A 41 -0.54 -7.58 -10.56
N SER A 42 -1.55 -7.70 -11.44
CA SER A 42 -2.07 -6.56 -12.20
C SER A 42 -2.73 -5.54 -11.31
N LEU A 43 -3.55 -5.96 -10.34
CA LEU A 43 -4.15 -5.03 -9.38
C LEU A 43 -3.10 -4.42 -8.48
N ASN A 44 -2.09 -5.16 -8.03
CA ASN A 44 -0.99 -4.63 -7.21
C ASN A 44 -0.21 -3.51 -7.93
N ALA A 45 -0.03 -3.61 -9.25
CA ALA A 45 0.56 -2.55 -10.05
C ALA A 45 -0.37 -1.32 -10.15
N LEU A 46 -1.67 -1.54 -10.35
CA LEU A 46 -2.64 -0.46 -10.59
C LEU A 46 -3.11 0.26 -9.32
N ILE A 47 -3.14 -0.42 -8.17
CA ILE A 47 -3.62 0.13 -6.89
C ILE A 47 -2.72 1.26 -6.35
N GLN A 48 -1.54 1.44 -6.94
CA GLN A 48 -0.68 2.59 -6.66
C GLN A 48 -1.30 3.91 -7.17
N HIS A 49 -2.16 3.85 -8.19
CA HIS A 49 -2.90 5.01 -8.67
C HIS A 49 -4.07 5.34 -7.73
N GLU A 50 -4.10 6.58 -7.22
CA GLU A 50 -5.09 7.01 -6.22
C GLU A 50 -6.54 6.90 -6.70
N GLN A 51 -6.80 7.17 -7.98
CA GLN A 51 -8.14 7.02 -8.58
C GLN A 51 -8.63 5.57 -8.52
N ILE A 52 -7.79 4.61 -8.93
CA ILE A 52 -8.10 3.18 -8.87
C ILE A 52 -8.25 2.73 -7.42
N LYS A 53 -7.36 3.19 -6.53
CA LYS A 53 -7.42 2.89 -5.10
C LYS A 53 -8.74 3.34 -4.46
N ASN A 54 -9.16 4.57 -4.71
CA ASN A 54 -10.37 5.15 -4.13
C ASN A 54 -11.62 4.43 -4.64
N GLU A 55 -11.67 4.15 -5.93
CA GLU A 55 -12.79 3.42 -6.53
C GLU A 55 -12.81 1.96 -6.06
N PHE A 56 -11.66 1.32 -5.88
CA PHE A 56 -11.53 -0.02 -5.30
C PHE A 56 -12.06 -0.10 -3.86
N ILE A 57 -11.74 0.90 -3.03
CA ILE A 57 -12.26 0.99 -1.66
C ILE A 57 -13.78 1.21 -1.69
N LYS A 58 -14.27 2.15 -2.51
CA LYS A 58 -15.69 2.49 -2.67
C LYS A 58 -16.53 1.30 -3.13
N GLN A 59 -16.00 0.47 -4.02
CA GLN A 59 -16.66 -0.75 -4.51
C GLN A 59 -16.51 -1.95 -3.55
N ASN A 60 -16.10 -1.71 -2.30
CA ASN A 60 -15.95 -2.75 -1.26
C ASN A 60 -14.91 -3.83 -1.62
N GLY A 61 -13.90 -3.47 -2.44
CA GLY A 61 -12.78 -4.35 -2.78
C GLY A 61 -11.92 -4.67 -1.56
N LEU A 62 -11.73 -3.70 -0.66
CA LEU A 62 -10.96 -3.86 0.58
C LEU A 62 -11.47 -5.02 1.45
N GLU A 63 -12.78 -5.13 1.66
CA GLU A 63 -13.36 -6.21 2.48
C GLU A 63 -13.09 -7.60 1.90
N LYS A 64 -13.05 -7.71 0.57
CA LYS A 64 -12.75 -8.97 -0.11
C LYS A 64 -11.32 -9.40 0.17
N PHE A 65 -10.37 -8.46 0.18
CA PHE A 65 -8.97 -8.74 0.51
C PHE A 65 -8.77 -9.07 1.98
N ILE A 66 -9.41 -8.31 2.88
CA ILE A 66 -9.38 -8.61 4.32
C ILE A 66 -9.88 -10.04 4.55
N THR A 67 -11.02 -10.40 3.95
CA THR A 67 -11.58 -11.75 4.05
C THR A 67 -10.65 -12.80 3.44
N PHE A 68 -10.08 -12.55 2.25
CA PHE A 68 -9.16 -13.46 1.58
C PHE A 68 -7.89 -13.75 2.37
N ILE A 69 -7.34 -12.74 3.06
CA ILE A 69 -6.14 -12.90 3.89
C ILE A 69 -6.50 -13.52 5.23
N ARG A 70 -7.58 -13.06 5.89
CA ARG A 70 -7.98 -13.51 7.23
C ARG A 70 -8.47 -14.96 7.25
N ASP A 71 -9.30 -15.31 6.26
CA ASP A 71 -10.02 -16.58 6.21
C ASP A 71 -9.34 -17.58 5.24
N GLY A 72 -8.30 -17.15 4.54
CA GLY A 72 -7.51 -17.95 3.62
C GLY A 72 -6.69 -19.03 4.32
N ASP A 73 -6.52 -20.17 3.65
CA ASP A 73 -5.61 -21.22 4.10
C ASP A 73 -4.26 -21.04 3.39
N PRO A 74 -3.18 -20.70 4.14
CA PRO A 74 -1.85 -20.48 3.56
C PRO A 74 -1.30 -21.70 2.81
N SER A 75 -1.80 -22.90 3.09
CA SER A 75 -1.40 -24.12 2.40
C SER A 75 -2.03 -24.29 1.01
N LYS A 76 -3.10 -23.53 0.72
CA LYS A 76 -3.86 -23.58 -0.54
C LYS A 76 -3.64 -22.37 -1.43
N GLN A 77 -3.11 -21.28 -0.86
CA GLN A 77 -2.72 -20.08 -1.58
C GLN A 77 -1.24 -20.14 -1.94
N SER A 78 -0.88 -19.63 -3.13
CA SER A 78 0.53 -19.49 -3.47
C SER A 78 1.15 -18.36 -2.63
N SER A 79 2.44 -18.47 -2.31
CA SER A 79 3.15 -17.40 -1.59
C SER A 79 3.02 -16.06 -2.32
N LYS A 80 3.06 -16.09 -3.65
CA LYS A 80 2.87 -14.90 -4.50
C LYS A 80 1.48 -14.27 -4.35
N GLN A 81 0.41 -15.07 -4.24
CA GLN A 81 -0.94 -14.54 -4.01
C GLN A 81 -1.04 -13.81 -2.67
N LEU A 82 -0.47 -14.42 -1.63
CA LEU A 82 -0.43 -13.83 -0.29
C LEU A 82 0.39 -12.55 -0.30
N GLU A 83 1.54 -12.54 -0.97
CA GLU A 83 2.41 -11.38 -1.12
C GLU A 83 1.68 -10.23 -1.83
N ASP A 84 1.10 -10.47 -3.01
CA ASP A 84 0.38 -9.44 -3.76
C ASP A 84 -0.83 -8.93 -2.98
N ALA A 85 -1.55 -9.81 -2.28
CA ALA A 85 -2.70 -9.41 -1.45
C ALA A 85 -2.29 -8.53 -0.26
N LEU A 86 -1.21 -8.88 0.44
CA LEU A 86 -0.68 -8.07 1.53
C LEU A 86 -0.17 -6.71 1.04
N LYS A 87 0.50 -6.67 -0.12
CA LYS A 87 0.95 -5.41 -0.73
C LYS A 87 -0.20 -4.52 -1.14
N ILE A 88 -1.25 -5.06 -1.76
CA ILE A 88 -2.46 -4.31 -2.09
C ILE A 88 -3.09 -3.73 -0.83
N LEU A 89 -3.25 -4.55 0.20
CA LEU A 89 -3.82 -4.12 1.47
C LEU A 89 -2.98 -3.03 2.14
N TRP A 90 -1.65 -3.19 2.13
CA TRP A 90 -0.70 -2.20 2.63
C TRP A 90 -0.77 -0.90 1.83
N SER A 91 -0.76 -0.94 0.50
CA SER A 91 -0.92 0.24 -0.36
C SER A 91 -2.22 1.02 -0.10
N CYS A 92 -3.30 0.32 0.24
CA CYS A 92 -4.58 0.92 0.61
C CYS A 92 -4.56 1.64 1.97
N THR A 93 -3.55 1.45 2.82
CA THR A 93 -3.43 2.19 4.08
C THR A 93 -2.88 3.60 3.91
N PHE A 94 -2.13 3.84 2.82
CA PHE A 94 -1.52 5.14 2.56
C PHE A 94 -2.61 6.13 2.13
N ASN A 95 -2.58 7.31 2.76
CA ASN A 95 -3.54 8.41 2.58
C ASN A 95 -5.01 8.04 2.90
N ASN A 96 -5.23 6.95 3.64
CA ASN A 96 -6.56 6.41 3.93
C ASN A 96 -6.66 5.99 5.42
N PRO A 97 -6.84 6.96 6.34
CA PRO A 97 -6.88 6.68 7.78
C PRO A 97 -8.05 5.76 8.18
N GLU A 98 -9.16 5.80 7.44
CA GLU A 98 -10.30 4.90 7.67
C GLU A 98 -9.92 3.43 7.43
N VAL A 99 -9.16 3.15 6.37
CA VAL A 99 -8.63 1.82 6.08
C VAL A 99 -7.72 1.37 7.20
N LEU A 100 -6.77 2.22 7.60
CA LEU A 100 -5.83 1.91 8.68
C LEU A 100 -6.56 1.58 9.99
N ASN A 101 -7.54 2.40 10.39
CA ASN A 101 -8.35 2.18 11.59
C ASN A 101 -9.13 0.87 11.52
N LYS A 102 -9.65 0.52 10.35
CA LYS A 102 -10.33 -0.76 10.13
C LYS A 102 -9.40 -1.95 10.35
N LEU A 103 -8.17 -1.89 9.82
CA LEU A 103 -7.19 -2.95 10.00
C LEU A 103 -6.74 -3.07 11.47
N LYS A 104 -6.56 -1.93 12.16
CA LYS A 104 -6.24 -1.91 13.61
C LYS A 104 -7.32 -2.61 14.46
N GLN A 105 -8.58 -2.55 14.03
CA GLN A 105 -9.71 -3.16 14.74
C GLN A 105 -9.88 -4.66 14.45
N ASP A 106 -9.38 -5.17 13.32
CA ASP A 106 -9.47 -6.59 12.96
C ASP A 106 -8.31 -7.41 13.54
N GLN A 107 -8.45 -7.83 14.80
CA GLN A 107 -7.47 -8.66 15.49
C GLN A 107 -7.24 -10.03 14.82
N ASN A 108 -8.26 -10.58 14.17
CA ASN A 108 -8.18 -11.89 13.52
C ASN A 108 -7.29 -11.79 12.28
N LEU A 109 -7.48 -10.73 11.48
CA LEU A 109 -6.60 -10.41 10.36
C LEU A 109 -5.16 -10.27 10.83
N MET A 110 -4.89 -9.44 11.84
CA MET A 110 -3.51 -9.20 12.30
C MET A 110 -2.86 -10.46 12.89
N THR A 111 -3.62 -11.32 13.58
CA THR A 111 -3.14 -12.61 14.04
C THR A 111 -2.74 -13.50 12.86
N HIS A 112 -3.56 -13.52 11.80
CA HIS A 112 -3.26 -14.28 10.60
C HIS A 112 -2.04 -13.73 9.84
N VAL A 113 -1.89 -12.41 9.73
CA VAL A 113 -0.73 -11.77 9.09
C VAL A 113 0.56 -12.09 9.87
N ASN A 114 0.52 -12.10 11.21
CA ASN A 114 1.66 -12.54 12.03
C ASN A 114 2.00 -14.02 11.79
N HIS A 115 0.98 -14.88 11.65
CA HIS A 115 1.20 -16.27 11.29
C HIS A 115 1.85 -16.44 9.90
N LEU A 116 1.41 -15.66 8.91
CA LEU A 116 2.03 -15.60 7.58
C LEU A 116 3.50 -15.17 7.65
N LEU A 117 3.83 -14.19 8.50
CA LEU A 117 5.20 -13.74 8.74
C LEU A 117 6.08 -14.86 9.34
N GLU A 118 5.53 -15.67 10.25
CA GLU A 118 6.26 -16.82 10.81
C GLU A 118 6.50 -17.89 9.74
N ILE A 119 5.47 -18.21 8.94
CA ILE A 119 5.57 -19.16 7.83
C ILE A 119 6.62 -18.70 6.81
N SER A 120 6.60 -17.42 6.42
CA SER A 120 7.53 -16.88 5.43
C SER A 120 8.97 -16.96 5.92
N ARG A 121 9.23 -16.69 7.20
CA ARG A 121 10.56 -16.85 7.83
C ARG A 121 11.04 -18.29 7.82
N GLN A 122 10.17 -19.24 8.18
CA GLN A 122 10.50 -20.66 8.14
C GLN A 122 10.83 -21.14 6.73
N ASN A 123 10.06 -20.67 5.73
CA ASN A 123 10.23 -21.01 4.33
C ASN A 123 11.31 -20.19 3.62
N LYS A 124 11.93 -19.20 4.29
CA LYS A 124 12.89 -18.24 3.73
C LYS A 124 12.33 -17.44 2.55
N ASP A 125 11.03 -17.17 2.59
CA ASP A 125 10.36 -16.31 1.63
C ASP A 125 10.50 -14.84 2.03
N THR A 126 11.56 -14.22 1.52
CA THR A 126 11.90 -12.82 1.84
C THR A 126 10.89 -11.80 1.33
N THR A 127 10.13 -12.12 0.27
CA THR A 127 9.23 -11.15 -0.35
C THR A 127 7.90 -11.12 0.39
N LEU A 128 7.36 -12.30 0.72
CA LEU A 128 6.21 -12.42 1.60
C LEU A 128 6.50 -11.88 3.01
N GLU A 129 7.69 -12.18 3.55
CA GLU A 129 8.13 -11.66 4.85
C GLU A 129 8.06 -10.13 4.90
N LYS A 130 8.65 -9.46 3.90
CA LYS A 130 8.63 -7.99 3.82
C LYS A 130 7.23 -7.42 3.68
N ALA A 131 6.36 -8.07 2.90
CA ALA A 131 4.98 -7.61 2.72
C ALA A 131 4.18 -7.70 4.04
N ALA A 132 4.30 -8.83 4.75
CA ALA A 132 3.65 -9.02 6.06
C ALA A 132 4.21 -8.05 7.11
N GLU A 133 5.53 -7.91 7.19
CA GLU A 133 6.18 -7.00 8.12
C GLU A 133 5.85 -5.53 7.85
N GLY A 134 5.82 -5.13 6.58
CA GLY A 134 5.43 -3.77 6.17
C GLY A 134 4.01 -3.42 6.60
N LEU A 135 3.07 -4.35 6.40
CA LEU A 135 1.69 -4.16 6.85
C LEU A 135 1.59 -4.08 8.38
N ILE A 136 2.26 -4.98 9.11
CA ILE A 136 2.28 -4.95 10.58
C ILE A 136 2.88 -3.65 11.10
N TRP A 137 3.99 -3.21 10.51
CA TRP A 137 4.64 -1.96 10.91
C TRP A 137 3.70 -0.77 10.74
N LYS A 138 3.02 -0.70 9.59
CA LYS A 138 2.05 0.36 9.29
C LYS A 138 0.87 0.36 10.26
N VAL A 139 0.35 -0.81 10.60
CA VAL A 139 -0.84 -0.93 11.47
C VAL A 139 -0.51 -0.72 12.94
N GLU A 140 0.61 -1.24 13.44
CA GLU A 140 0.88 -1.32 14.89
C GLU A 140 2.00 -0.41 15.39
N LYS A 141 2.95 -0.03 14.53
CA LYS A 141 4.23 0.59 14.94
C LYS A 141 4.41 2.03 14.47
N GLU A 142 3.86 2.38 13.31
CA GLU A 142 4.08 3.70 12.68
C GLU A 142 3.64 4.85 13.59
N GLU A 143 2.46 4.75 14.22
CA GLU A 143 1.92 5.84 15.06
C GLU A 143 2.84 6.13 16.26
N LYS A 144 3.32 5.08 16.94
CA LYS A 144 4.26 5.24 18.06
C LYS A 144 5.59 5.83 17.60
N PHE A 145 6.07 5.42 16.42
CA PHE A 145 7.30 5.96 15.87
C PHE A 145 7.18 7.46 15.54
N ILE A 146 6.04 7.89 14.99
CA ILE A 146 5.76 9.30 14.73
C ILE A 146 5.69 10.10 16.04
N GLU A 147 4.99 9.58 17.06
CA GLU A 147 4.92 10.21 18.38
C GLU A 147 6.29 10.38 19.04
N GLU A 148 7.15 9.37 18.95
CA GLU A 148 8.51 9.41 19.46
C GLU A 148 9.37 10.46 18.74
N GLN A 149 9.26 10.55 17.42
CA GLN A 149 9.96 11.54 16.59
C GLN A 149 9.54 12.98 16.94
N ILE A 150 8.23 13.22 17.10
CA ILE A 150 7.70 14.53 17.50
C ILE A 150 8.21 14.90 18.90
N ALA A 151 8.13 13.97 19.86
CA ALA A 151 8.60 14.21 21.22
C ALA A 151 10.12 14.48 21.29
N GLU A 152 10.92 13.85 20.42
CA GLU A 152 12.36 14.13 20.34
C GLU A 152 12.64 15.50 19.70
N ALA A 153 11.92 15.87 18.64
CA ALA A 153 12.02 17.19 18.02
C ALA A 153 11.65 18.31 19.01
N GLU A 154 10.57 18.16 19.78
CA GLU A 154 10.20 19.12 20.82
C GLU A 154 11.27 19.25 21.92
N LYS A 155 11.90 18.14 22.31
CA LYS A 155 13.02 18.17 23.28
C LYS A 155 14.24 18.90 22.72
N LYS A 156 14.52 18.77 21.42
CA LYS A 156 15.61 19.51 20.76
C LYS A 156 15.30 21.01 20.71
N LYS A 157 14.10 21.41 20.26
CA LYS A 157 13.68 22.82 20.23
C LYS A 157 13.74 23.51 21.62
N ARG A 158 13.35 22.80 22.69
CA ARG A 158 13.46 23.31 24.06
C ARG A 158 14.91 23.49 24.53
N LYS A 159 15.82 22.57 24.14
CA LYS A 159 17.24 22.70 24.48
C LYS A 159 17.88 23.88 23.76
N THR A 160 17.57 24.10 22.48
CA THR A 160 18.08 25.25 21.70
C THR A 160 17.59 26.58 22.28
N GLN A 161 16.31 26.68 22.67
CA GLN A 161 15.76 27.87 23.34
C GLN A 161 16.37 28.14 24.73
N GLU A 162 16.76 27.11 25.48
CA GLU A 162 17.43 27.28 26.78
C GLU A 162 18.92 27.65 26.66
N THR A 163 19.58 27.33 25.54
CA THR A 163 21.00 27.63 25.32
C THR A 163 21.30 28.96 24.64
N GLY A 164 20.30 29.66 24.08
CA GLY A 164 20.46 31.02 23.55
C GLY A 164 21.52 31.18 22.46
N ILE A 165 21.68 30.16 21.61
CA ILE A 165 22.48 30.27 20.39
C ILE A 165 21.52 30.72 19.29
N GLU A 166 21.63 31.98 18.89
CA GLU A 166 20.94 32.55 17.72
C GLU A 166 21.53 31.88 16.47
N GLU A 167 20.79 30.97 15.85
CA GLU A 167 21.10 30.42 14.53
C GLU A 167 20.13 31.04 13.52
N GLU A 168 20.50 32.21 12.97
CA GLU A 168 19.91 32.76 11.72
C GLU A 168 20.13 31.82 10.51
N GLU A 169 20.82 30.68 10.69
CA GLU A 169 21.07 29.64 9.68
C GLU A 169 20.07 28.45 9.74
N GLU A 170 19.27 28.29 10.81
CA GLU A 170 18.34 27.14 10.94
C GLU A 170 16.99 27.33 10.20
N GLU A 171 16.56 28.58 9.93
CA GLU A 171 15.29 28.82 9.22
C GLU A 171 15.36 28.42 7.73
N GLU A 172 16.52 28.59 7.06
CA GLU A 172 16.69 28.14 5.67
C GLU A 172 16.76 26.60 5.56
N GLU A 173 17.32 25.91 6.57
CA GLU A 173 17.37 24.44 6.60
C GLU A 173 16.02 23.79 6.96
N GLU A 174 15.14 24.44 7.74
CA GLU A 174 13.79 23.92 8.01
C GLU A 174 12.87 24.08 6.77
N GLU A 175 12.97 25.17 6.00
CA GLU A 175 12.21 25.32 4.73
C GLU A 175 12.71 24.35 3.64
N GLU A 176 14.03 24.12 3.49
CA GLU A 176 14.54 23.12 2.55
C GLU A 176 14.09 21.70 2.92
N LYS A 177 14.03 21.33 4.21
CA LYS A 177 13.57 20.00 4.64
C LYS A 177 12.06 19.79 4.45
N GLU A 178 11.24 20.83 4.57
CA GLU A 178 9.82 20.73 4.23
C GLU A 178 9.60 20.57 2.72
N GLU A 179 10.40 21.23 1.87
CA GLU A 179 10.35 21.03 0.42
C GLU A 179 10.91 19.65 0.00
N GLU A 180 12.01 19.18 0.60
CA GLU A 180 12.60 17.87 0.28
C GLU A 180 11.67 16.72 0.70
N GLN A 181 11.01 16.83 1.86
CA GLN A 181 9.99 15.86 2.28
C GLN A 181 8.76 15.89 1.38
N LYS A 182 8.39 17.07 0.86
CA LYS A 182 7.28 17.21 -0.12
C LYS A 182 7.65 16.64 -1.49
N TYR A 183 8.93 16.67 -1.87
CA TYR A 183 9.45 16.03 -3.09
C TYR A 183 9.60 14.51 -2.95
N ASP A 184 9.85 13.97 -1.75
CA ASP A 184 9.89 12.52 -1.54
C ASP A 184 8.50 11.85 -1.66
N PHE A 185 7.42 12.63 -1.50
CA PHE A 185 6.05 12.20 -1.85
C PHE A 185 5.71 12.32 -3.34
N MET A 186 6.55 13.00 -4.13
CA MET A 186 6.37 13.18 -5.57
C MET A 186 7.51 12.54 -6.36
N ILE A 187 7.20 11.36 -6.93
CA ILE A 187 7.82 10.79 -8.13
C ILE A 187 9.11 9.99 -7.87
N SER A 188 8.91 8.69 -7.59
CA SER A 188 9.72 7.65 -8.23
C SER A 188 8.88 6.88 -9.24
N TYR A 189 8.40 7.59 -10.28
CA TYR A 189 8.05 6.93 -11.55
C TYR A 189 9.37 6.41 -12.14
N SER A 190 9.80 5.24 -11.68
CA SER A 190 10.97 4.57 -12.20
C SER A 190 10.64 4.01 -13.59
N TRP A 191 11.66 3.92 -14.42
CA TRP A 191 11.67 3.49 -15.82
C TRP A 191 10.96 2.14 -16.13
N ALA A 192 10.45 1.44 -15.13
CA ALA A 192 9.64 0.23 -15.25
C ALA A 192 8.29 0.44 -15.98
N ASP A 193 7.75 1.67 -15.95
CA ASP A 193 6.46 1.97 -16.60
C ASP A 193 6.54 2.10 -18.12
N ILE A 194 7.73 2.30 -18.70
CA ILE A 194 7.90 2.32 -20.16
C ILE A 194 7.73 0.91 -20.75
N ASP A 195 8.27 -0.11 -20.09
CA ASP A 195 8.11 -1.50 -20.53
C ASP A 195 6.68 -2.01 -20.30
N LEU A 196 5.99 -1.49 -19.28
CA LEU A 196 4.57 -1.76 -19.03
C LEU A 196 3.69 -1.08 -20.09
N ALA A 197 3.94 0.19 -20.42
CA ALA A 197 3.26 0.93 -21.48
C ALA A 197 3.45 0.27 -22.86
N HIS A 198 4.67 -0.18 -23.18
CA HIS A 198 4.93 -0.93 -24.41
C HIS A 198 4.24 -2.31 -24.43
N ARG A 199 4.16 -3.00 -23.29
CA ARG A 199 3.41 -4.26 -23.20
C ARG A 199 1.92 -4.06 -23.41
N ILE A 200 1.32 -3.05 -22.76
CA ILE A 200 -0.11 -2.74 -22.90
C ILE A 200 -0.44 -2.29 -24.33
N SER A 201 0.39 -1.43 -24.94
CA SER A 201 0.21 -0.98 -26.33
C SER A 201 0.18 -2.15 -27.33
N LYS A 202 1.00 -3.19 -27.11
CA LYS A 202 1.06 -4.36 -28.00
C LYS A 202 -0.20 -5.23 -27.98
N TYR A 203 -1.02 -5.14 -26.93
CA TYR A 203 -2.29 -5.86 -26.84
C TYR A 203 -3.49 -5.02 -27.30
N LEU A 204 -3.30 -3.72 -27.57
CA LEU A 204 -4.35 -2.79 -28.00
C LEU A 204 -4.24 -2.37 -29.48
N THR A 205 -3.21 -2.81 -30.19
CA THR A 205 -3.02 -2.67 -31.66
C THR A 205 -2.80 -4.02 -32.29
#